data_AF-A0A8H4C5R4-F1
#
_entry.id   AF-A0A8H4C5R4-F1
#
_cell.length_a   1.000
_cell.length_b   1.000
_cell.length_c   1.000
_cell.angle_alpha   90.00
_cell.angle_beta   90.00
_cell.angle_gamma   90.00
#
_symmetry.space_group_name_H-M   'P 1'
#
loop_
_entity.id
_entity.type
_entity.pdbx_description
1 polymer ?
#
loop_
_entity_poly.entity_id
_entity_poly.type
_entity_poly.pdbx_seq_one_letter_code
_entity_poly.pdbx_strand_id
1 'polypeptide(L)'
;MASASIVAHSLPALPEGWSAEKDFKAVGSVSAATQRSLEPVGPHFLAHARRARHKRTFSEDDRIQAQEAAKKVENDDDSDISEPEDPMLLQRDAKDWKNQDHYEVLGITKYRWKATEDQIKRAHRKKVLKHHPDKKAAAGVVDDDNFFKCIQKATEVLLDPVKRRQFDSVDEKADVDPPTKKQLAKGNFYKLWGNVFKSESRFSTIQPVPTFGDDKSTKDEVEEFYNFWYNFESWRTFEYLDEDVPDDNENRDQKRHTERKNANARKKKKAEDNARLRKLLDDCSAGDERIKRFRQEANAAKNKKRLDKEAAEKKAVEDARLKKEAEEKAAKEAEEKAKQDREASKKAKEAAKSALKKNKRALKGSVKEANYFVPGEASPATIDNVLGDVELVQGKIDTDEIAALANKLNGLKVADEIKSVWSEEVKRLVGAGKLKDGDAKTLA
;
A
#
# COMPACT_ATOMS: atom_id res chain seq x y z
N MET A 1 -15.65 -40.82 -37.11
CA MET A 1 -15.12 -39.58 -37.70
C MET A 1 -16.28 -38.92 -38.42
N ALA A 2 -16.93 -37.92 -37.82
CA ALA A 2 -18.09 -37.26 -38.42
C ALA A 2 -17.61 -36.46 -39.64
N SER A 3 -18.19 -36.72 -40.81
CA SER A 3 -17.94 -35.93 -42.02
C SER A 3 -18.50 -34.53 -41.82
N ALA A 4 -17.65 -33.51 -41.93
CA ALA A 4 -18.09 -32.12 -41.86
C ALA A 4 -18.95 -31.79 -43.09
N SER A 5 -20.22 -31.46 -42.87
CA SER A 5 -21.12 -30.97 -43.92
C SER A 5 -20.87 -29.47 -44.11
N ILE A 6 -20.45 -29.07 -45.31
CA ILE A 6 -20.29 -27.65 -45.67
C ILE A 6 -21.66 -27.11 -46.04
N VAL A 7 -22.19 -26.20 -45.24
CA VAL A 7 -23.43 -25.46 -45.56
C VAL A 7 -23.02 -24.08 -46.10
N ALA A 8 -23.17 -23.88 -47.40
CA ALA A 8 -22.98 -22.58 -48.02
C ALA A 8 -24.26 -21.73 -47.80
N HIS A 9 -24.13 -20.60 -47.13
CA HIS A 9 -25.15 -19.56 -47.10
C HIS A 9 -24.57 -18.30 -47.74
N SER A 10 -25.04 -17.97 -48.93
CA SER A 10 -24.77 -16.67 -49.56
C SER A 10 -25.81 -15.67 -49.06
N LEU A 11 -25.36 -14.50 -48.63
CA LEU A 11 -26.26 -13.36 -48.41
C LEU A 11 -26.92 -12.97 -49.75
N PRO A 12 -28.16 -12.46 -49.74
CA PRO A 12 -28.81 -11.99 -50.95
C PRO A 12 -27.98 -10.87 -51.58
N ALA A 13 -27.59 -11.06 -52.84
CA ALA A 13 -26.97 -10.00 -53.64
C ALA A 13 -28.02 -8.93 -54.00
N LEU A 14 -27.57 -7.67 -54.09
CA LEU A 14 -28.44 -6.62 -54.63
C LEU A 14 -28.76 -6.92 -56.10
N PRO A 15 -29.98 -6.59 -56.57
CA PRO A 15 -30.34 -6.78 -57.98
C PRO A 15 -29.40 -6.02 -58.92
N GLU A 16 -29.11 -6.60 -60.08
CA GLU A 16 -28.42 -5.89 -61.16
C GLU A 16 -29.20 -4.61 -61.53
N GLY A 17 -28.55 -3.46 -61.39
CA GLY A 17 -29.15 -2.14 -61.67
C GLY A 17 -29.69 -1.40 -60.45
N TRP A 18 -29.52 -1.93 -59.23
CA TRP A 18 -29.84 -1.15 -58.03
C TRP A 18 -28.92 0.08 -57.92
N SER A 19 -29.52 1.27 -57.82
CA SER A 19 -28.83 2.52 -57.54
C SER A 19 -29.28 3.07 -56.18
N ALA A 20 -28.32 3.51 -55.38
CA ALA A 20 -28.58 4.17 -54.11
C ALA A 20 -29.49 5.41 -54.27
N GLU A 21 -30.55 5.52 -53.46
CA GLU A 21 -31.34 6.75 -53.35
C GLU A 21 -30.46 7.92 -52.86
N LYS A 22 -30.86 9.17 -53.12
CA LYS A 22 -30.05 10.37 -52.80
C LYS A 22 -29.58 10.46 -51.34
N ASP A 23 -30.30 9.84 -50.42
CA ASP A 23 -30.02 9.86 -48.98
C ASP A 23 -29.47 8.52 -48.46
N PHE A 24 -29.16 7.57 -49.34
CA PHE A 24 -28.61 6.28 -48.94
C PHE A 24 -27.15 6.45 -48.49
N LYS A 25 -26.90 6.21 -47.21
CA LYS A 25 -25.58 6.25 -46.59
C LYS A 25 -25.15 4.83 -46.22
N ALA A 26 -24.18 4.27 -46.96
CA ALA A 26 -23.59 2.98 -46.63
C ALA A 26 -22.92 3.04 -45.24
N VAL A 27 -23.31 2.14 -44.33
CA VAL A 27 -22.86 2.16 -42.93
C VAL A 27 -21.60 1.30 -42.69
N GLY A 28 -21.17 0.53 -43.69
CA GLY A 28 -19.98 -0.33 -43.64
C GLY A 28 -19.96 -1.36 -44.77
N SER A 29 -18.88 -2.15 -44.83
CA SER A 29 -18.75 -3.31 -45.72
C SER A 29 -18.98 -4.61 -44.94
N VAL A 30 -19.46 -5.65 -45.63
CA VAL A 30 -19.60 -6.99 -45.03
C VAL A 30 -18.19 -7.55 -44.78
N SER A 31 -17.97 -8.09 -43.58
CA SER A 31 -16.72 -8.76 -43.22
C SER A 31 -16.53 -10.06 -44.01
N ALA A 32 -15.27 -10.47 -44.22
CA ALA A 32 -14.98 -11.72 -44.91
C ALA A 32 -15.56 -12.93 -44.17
N ALA A 33 -16.05 -13.92 -44.93
CA ALA A 33 -16.57 -15.16 -44.36
C ALA A 33 -15.49 -15.84 -43.51
N THR A 34 -15.85 -16.25 -42.29
CA THR A 34 -14.92 -16.90 -41.36
C THR A 34 -15.34 -18.34 -41.13
N GLN A 35 -14.41 -19.28 -41.34
CA GLN A 35 -14.66 -20.69 -41.03
C GLN A 35 -14.63 -20.90 -39.52
N ARG A 36 -15.67 -21.53 -38.98
CA ARG A 36 -15.78 -21.91 -37.56
C ARG A 36 -16.12 -23.38 -37.46
N SER A 37 -15.46 -24.07 -36.53
CA SER A 37 -15.87 -25.42 -36.15
C SER A 37 -17.12 -25.31 -35.29
N LEU A 38 -18.19 -25.98 -35.70
CA LEU A 38 -19.42 -26.07 -34.92
C LEU A 38 -19.44 -27.42 -34.24
N GLU A 39 -19.43 -27.41 -32.91
CA GLU A 39 -19.63 -28.62 -32.13
C GLU A 39 -21.14 -28.87 -31.97
N PRO A 40 -21.60 -30.12 -32.13
CA PRO A 40 -22.99 -30.42 -31.87
C PRO A 40 -23.21 -30.39 -30.35
N VAL A 41 -23.89 -29.36 -29.88
CA VAL A 41 -24.19 -29.13 -28.47
C VAL A 41 -25.70 -28.99 -28.25
N GLY A 42 -26.13 -29.16 -27.00
CA GLY A 42 -27.51 -28.90 -26.59
C GLY A 42 -28.43 -30.12 -26.55
N PRO A 43 -29.70 -29.90 -26.17
CA PRO A 43 -30.63 -30.98 -25.77
C PRO A 43 -30.85 -32.03 -26.86
N HIS A 44 -30.94 -31.61 -28.12
CA HIS A 44 -31.20 -32.52 -29.24
C HIS A 44 -30.00 -33.41 -29.58
N PHE A 45 -28.77 -32.87 -29.51
CA PHE A 45 -27.57 -33.67 -29.67
C PHE A 45 -27.42 -34.66 -28.51
N LEU A 46 -27.63 -34.22 -27.27
CA LEU A 46 -27.59 -35.10 -26.10
C LEU A 46 -28.63 -36.22 -26.20
N ALA A 47 -29.84 -35.91 -26.67
CA ALA A 47 -30.88 -36.91 -26.92
C ALA A 47 -30.47 -37.90 -28.03
N HIS A 48 -29.88 -37.43 -29.13
CA HIS A 48 -29.35 -38.30 -30.19
C HIS A 48 -28.21 -39.19 -29.67
N ALA A 49 -27.24 -38.61 -28.96
CA ALA A 49 -26.11 -39.34 -28.38
C ALA A 49 -26.57 -40.39 -27.36
N ARG A 50 -27.56 -40.05 -26.51
CA ARG A 50 -28.19 -40.99 -25.58
C ARG A 50 -28.84 -42.16 -26.32
N ARG A 51 -29.67 -41.88 -27.34
CA ARG A 51 -30.32 -42.92 -28.16
C ARG A 51 -29.28 -43.82 -28.84
N ALA A 52 -28.26 -43.23 -29.45
CA ALA A 52 -27.19 -43.97 -30.11
C ALA A 52 -26.39 -44.85 -29.13
N ARG A 53 -26.04 -44.30 -27.95
CA ARG A 53 -25.31 -45.02 -26.89
C ARG A 53 -26.10 -46.20 -26.35
N HIS A 54 -27.40 -46.02 -26.15
CA HIS A 54 -28.28 -47.05 -25.57
C HIS A 54 -28.97 -47.92 -26.62
N LYS A 55 -28.71 -47.71 -27.91
CA LYS A 55 -29.35 -48.41 -29.04
C LYS A 55 -30.88 -48.40 -28.96
N ARG A 56 -31.44 -47.24 -28.59
CA ARG A 56 -32.89 -47.05 -28.42
C ARG A 56 -33.48 -46.38 -29.65
N THR A 57 -34.69 -46.80 -30.01
CA THR A 57 -35.53 -46.03 -30.93
C THR A 57 -36.00 -44.71 -30.28
N PHE A 58 -36.50 -43.78 -31.09
CA PHE A 58 -37.03 -42.51 -30.58
C PHE A 58 -38.15 -42.72 -29.56
N SER A 59 -39.12 -43.59 -29.88
CA SER A 59 -40.28 -43.89 -29.02
C SER A 59 -39.89 -44.59 -27.72
N GLU A 60 -38.91 -45.50 -27.76
CA GLU A 60 -38.42 -46.16 -26.54
C GLU A 60 -37.68 -45.21 -25.62
N ASP A 61 -36.80 -44.36 -26.16
CA ASP A 61 -36.09 -43.37 -25.35
C ASP A 61 -37.05 -42.33 -24.78
N ASP A 62 -38.03 -41.87 -25.56
CA ASP A 62 -39.05 -40.92 -25.10
C ASP A 62 -39.92 -41.51 -23.98
N ARG A 63 -40.35 -42.78 -24.12
CA ARG A 63 -41.07 -43.49 -23.05
C ARG A 63 -40.23 -43.66 -21.78
N ILE A 64 -38.96 -44.01 -21.92
CA ILE A 64 -38.05 -44.18 -20.78
C ILE A 64 -37.77 -42.84 -20.10
N GLN A 65 -37.55 -41.78 -20.86
CA GLN A 65 -37.37 -40.43 -20.33
C GLN A 65 -38.63 -39.92 -19.65
N ALA A 66 -39.81 -40.19 -20.20
CA ALA A 66 -41.08 -39.86 -19.58
C ALA A 66 -41.30 -40.64 -18.27
N GLN A 67 -40.96 -41.94 -18.23
CA GLN A 67 -41.01 -42.75 -17.01
C GLN A 67 -40.00 -42.29 -15.96
N GLU A 68 -38.78 -41.96 -16.38
CA GLU A 68 -37.72 -41.46 -15.49
C GLU A 68 -38.08 -40.06 -14.96
N ALA A 69 -38.69 -39.20 -15.78
CA ALA A 69 -39.24 -37.92 -15.35
C ALA A 69 -40.40 -38.09 -14.36
N ALA A 70 -41.34 -39.01 -14.62
CA ALA A 70 -42.44 -39.31 -13.71
C ALA A 70 -41.93 -39.89 -12.37
N LYS A 71 -40.98 -40.82 -12.44
CA LYS A 71 -40.32 -41.43 -11.27
C LYS A 71 -39.47 -40.43 -10.49
N LYS A 72 -38.85 -39.47 -11.18
CA LYS A 72 -38.15 -38.35 -10.53
C LYS A 72 -39.17 -37.48 -9.79
N VAL A 73 -40.31 -37.15 -10.40
CA VAL A 73 -41.38 -36.38 -9.74
C VAL A 73 -41.94 -37.08 -8.50
N GLU A 74 -42.08 -38.41 -8.51
CA GLU A 74 -42.49 -39.19 -7.31
C GLU A 74 -41.40 -39.26 -6.23
N ASN A 75 -40.12 -39.41 -6.60
CA ASN A 75 -39.02 -39.57 -5.65
C ASN A 75 -38.42 -38.24 -5.15
N ASP A 76 -38.75 -37.10 -5.75
CA ASP A 76 -38.33 -35.74 -5.31
C ASP A 76 -39.11 -35.26 -4.06
N ASP A 77 -39.35 -36.22 -3.18
CA ASP A 77 -39.55 -36.12 -1.75
C ASP A 77 -40.84 -35.45 -1.28
N ASP A 78 -41.89 -36.27 -1.17
CA ASP A 78 -43.11 -35.94 -0.45
C ASP A 78 -42.85 -35.64 1.04
N SER A 79 -41.66 -36.00 1.57
CA SER A 79 -41.25 -35.74 2.95
C SER A 79 -40.63 -34.35 3.18
N ASP A 80 -40.10 -33.68 2.15
CA ASP A 80 -39.34 -32.43 2.34
C ASP A 80 -40.19 -31.14 2.16
N ILE A 81 -41.46 -31.28 1.77
CA ILE A 81 -42.45 -30.19 1.61
C ILE A 81 -43.67 -30.40 2.53
N SER A 82 -43.53 -31.20 3.58
CA SER A 82 -44.62 -31.51 4.52
C SER A 82 -44.20 -31.29 5.96
N GLU A 83 -43.89 -30.04 6.29
CA GLU A 83 -43.76 -29.61 7.68
C GLU A 83 -45.10 -29.81 8.41
N PRO A 84 -45.08 -30.30 9.67
CA PRO A 84 -46.29 -30.51 10.45
C PRO A 84 -47.06 -29.20 10.63
N GLU A 85 -48.36 -29.26 10.43
CA GLU A 85 -49.25 -28.09 10.54
C GLU A 85 -49.64 -27.90 12.01
N ASP A 86 -49.24 -26.77 12.58
CA ASP A 86 -49.69 -26.36 13.90
C ASP A 86 -51.20 -26.06 13.86
N PRO A 87 -52.01 -26.58 14.81
CA PRO A 87 -53.43 -26.20 14.93
C PRO A 87 -53.69 -24.69 14.94
N MET A 88 -52.78 -23.87 15.47
CA MET A 88 -52.91 -22.41 15.45
C MET A 88 -52.76 -21.82 14.04
N LEU A 89 -51.97 -22.47 13.18
CA LEU A 89 -51.79 -22.07 11.77
C LEU A 89 -53.10 -22.19 10.99
N LEU A 90 -53.84 -23.27 11.24
CA LEU A 90 -55.08 -23.62 10.55
C LEU A 90 -56.22 -22.66 10.92
N GLN A 91 -56.16 -22.02 12.08
CA GLN A 91 -57.15 -21.06 12.57
C GLN A 91 -56.89 -19.60 12.11
N ARG A 92 -55.83 -19.36 11.32
CA ARG A 92 -55.51 -18.00 10.84
C ARG A 92 -56.58 -17.46 9.89
N ASP A 93 -56.99 -16.21 10.14
CA ASP A 93 -57.93 -15.48 9.28
C ASP A 93 -57.19 -14.91 8.05
N ALA A 94 -57.74 -15.14 6.85
CA ALA A 94 -57.21 -14.61 5.60
C ALA A 94 -57.14 -13.07 5.55
N LYS A 95 -57.93 -12.36 6.36
CA LYS A 95 -57.86 -10.90 6.47
C LYS A 95 -56.55 -10.41 7.08
N ASP A 96 -55.92 -11.23 7.92
CA ASP A 96 -54.65 -10.92 8.59
C ASP A 96 -53.41 -11.39 7.79
N TRP A 97 -53.54 -11.55 6.47
CA TRP A 97 -52.48 -12.09 5.62
C TRP A 97 -51.15 -11.29 5.68
N LYS A 98 -51.19 -10.00 6.03
CA LYS A 98 -49.98 -9.17 6.18
C LYS A 98 -49.07 -9.66 7.32
N ASN A 99 -49.65 -10.16 8.41
CA ASN A 99 -48.89 -10.65 9.57
C ASN A 99 -48.58 -12.17 9.51
N GLN A 100 -48.93 -12.81 8.39
CA GLN A 100 -48.71 -14.24 8.20
C GLN A 100 -47.38 -14.52 7.53
N ASP A 101 -46.81 -15.65 7.91
CA ASP A 101 -45.63 -16.19 7.26
C ASP A 101 -46.05 -17.06 6.07
N HIS A 102 -45.89 -16.52 4.87
CA HIS A 102 -46.30 -17.20 3.63
C HIS A 102 -45.52 -18.50 3.38
N TYR A 103 -44.27 -18.61 3.84
CA TYR A 103 -43.48 -19.84 3.71
C TYR A 103 -43.99 -20.92 4.66
N GLU A 104 -44.43 -20.54 5.86
CA GLU A 104 -45.03 -21.43 6.87
C GLU A 104 -46.41 -21.93 6.43
N VAL A 105 -47.24 -21.06 5.84
CA VAL A 105 -48.53 -21.45 5.26
C VAL A 105 -48.34 -22.52 4.18
N LEU A 106 -47.33 -22.37 3.33
CA LEU A 106 -47.00 -23.36 2.29
C LEU A 106 -46.19 -24.57 2.80
N GLY A 107 -45.66 -24.54 4.02
CA GLY A 107 -44.88 -25.64 4.60
C GLY A 107 -43.49 -25.80 3.98
N ILE A 108 -42.87 -24.69 3.60
CA ILE A 108 -41.52 -24.62 2.99
C ILE A 108 -40.58 -23.70 3.79
N THR A 109 -40.73 -23.67 5.12
CA THR A 109 -39.93 -22.78 5.98
C THR A 109 -38.45 -23.14 5.98
N LYS A 110 -38.08 -24.39 5.69
CA LYS A 110 -36.68 -24.80 5.44
C LYS A 110 -36.01 -24.05 4.29
N TYR A 111 -36.78 -23.69 3.26
CA TYR A 111 -36.26 -23.12 2.01
C TYR A 111 -36.32 -21.58 1.98
N ARG A 112 -37.43 -20.98 2.45
CA ARG A 112 -37.62 -19.51 2.55
C ARG A 112 -37.24 -18.78 1.25
N TRP A 113 -36.42 -17.72 1.35
CA TRP A 113 -35.91 -16.93 0.22
C TRP A 113 -35.08 -17.74 -0.79
N LYS A 114 -34.63 -18.96 -0.43
CA LYS A 114 -33.93 -19.88 -1.34
C LYS A 114 -34.89 -20.82 -2.08
N ALA A 115 -36.18 -20.81 -1.76
CA ALA A 115 -37.17 -21.65 -2.43
C ALA A 115 -37.25 -21.30 -3.92
N THR A 116 -37.18 -22.33 -4.76
CA THR A 116 -37.39 -22.19 -6.20
C THR A 116 -38.87 -22.02 -6.51
N GLU A 117 -39.18 -21.41 -7.65
CA GLU A 117 -40.56 -21.25 -8.13
C GLU A 117 -41.28 -22.61 -8.23
N ASP A 118 -40.57 -23.66 -8.66
CA ASP A 118 -41.11 -25.02 -8.75
C ASP A 118 -41.43 -25.63 -7.39
N GLN A 119 -40.61 -25.36 -6.36
CA GLN A 119 -40.91 -25.76 -4.98
C GLN A 119 -42.16 -25.06 -4.46
N ILE A 120 -42.32 -23.76 -4.72
CA ILE A 120 -43.51 -22.99 -4.33
C ILE A 120 -44.76 -23.55 -5.02
N LYS A 121 -44.70 -23.79 -6.34
CA LYS A 121 -45.82 -24.39 -7.10
C LYS A 121 -46.17 -25.79 -6.62
N ARG A 122 -45.18 -26.63 -6.30
CA ARG A 122 -45.38 -27.97 -5.74
C ARG A 122 -46.07 -27.90 -4.37
N ALA A 123 -45.57 -27.05 -3.47
CA ALA A 123 -46.12 -26.84 -2.14
C ALA A 123 -47.57 -26.36 -2.19
N HIS A 124 -47.87 -25.38 -3.06
CA HIS A 124 -49.23 -24.90 -3.29
C HIS A 124 -50.18 -26.02 -3.73
N ARG A 125 -49.80 -26.81 -4.76
CA ARG A 125 -50.64 -27.94 -5.23
C ARG A 125 -50.94 -28.93 -4.11
N LYS A 126 -49.94 -29.26 -3.29
CA LYS A 126 -50.10 -30.18 -2.16
C LYS A 126 -51.04 -29.61 -1.08
N LYS A 127 -50.86 -28.34 -0.70
CA LYS A 127 -51.70 -27.65 0.29
C LYS A 127 -53.15 -27.50 -0.18
N VAL A 128 -53.36 -27.13 -1.44
CA VAL A 128 -54.69 -27.05 -2.06
C VAL A 128 -55.38 -28.42 -2.04
N LEU A 129 -54.68 -29.50 -2.41
CA LEU A 129 -55.27 -30.84 -2.39
C LEU A 129 -55.66 -31.33 -0.99
N LYS A 130 -54.96 -30.86 0.05
CA LYS A 130 -55.20 -31.23 1.45
C LYS A 130 -56.33 -30.40 2.08
N HIS A 131 -56.34 -29.10 1.82
CA HIS A 131 -57.23 -28.12 2.47
C HIS A 131 -58.35 -27.61 1.57
N HIS A 132 -58.64 -28.30 0.47
CA HIS A 132 -59.70 -27.90 -0.45
C HIS A 132 -61.05 -27.81 0.27
N PRO A 133 -61.84 -26.73 0.07
CA PRO A 133 -63.12 -26.54 0.75
C PRO A 133 -64.09 -27.72 0.52
N ASP A 134 -64.10 -28.28 -0.69
CA ASP A 134 -64.92 -29.47 -1.04
C ASP A 134 -64.61 -30.70 -0.18
N LYS A 135 -63.34 -30.97 0.12
CA LYS A 135 -62.94 -32.10 0.99
C LYS A 135 -63.25 -31.83 2.45
N LYS A 136 -63.13 -30.57 2.90
CA LYS A 136 -63.50 -30.17 4.27
C LYS A 136 -65.01 -30.24 4.49
N ALA A 137 -65.80 -29.82 3.50
CA ALA A 137 -67.25 -29.95 3.50
C ALA A 137 -67.68 -31.44 3.57
N ALA A 138 -67.02 -32.31 2.82
CA ALA A 138 -67.24 -33.77 2.90
C ALA A 138 -66.87 -34.37 4.26
N ALA A 139 -65.96 -33.74 5.02
CA ALA A 139 -65.59 -34.14 6.38
C ALA A 139 -66.48 -33.51 7.48
N GLY A 140 -67.54 -32.78 7.11
CA GLY A 140 -68.49 -32.17 8.05
C GLY A 140 -68.01 -30.88 8.73
N VAL A 141 -66.90 -30.30 8.26
CA VAL A 141 -66.40 -28.99 8.72
C VAL A 141 -67.01 -27.91 7.85
N VAL A 142 -68.06 -27.25 8.35
CA VAL A 142 -68.76 -26.17 7.65
C VAL A 142 -68.07 -24.84 8.00
N ASP A 143 -67.74 -24.04 6.98
CA ASP A 143 -67.36 -22.62 7.09
C ASP A 143 -65.90 -22.26 7.47
N ASP A 144 -64.92 -23.14 7.23
CA ASP A 144 -63.49 -22.86 7.46
C ASP A 144 -62.64 -22.84 6.17
N ASP A 145 -63.00 -21.92 5.27
CA ASP A 145 -62.26 -21.62 4.04
C ASP A 145 -61.11 -20.62 4.27
N ASN A 146 -60.96 -20.11 5.50
CA ASN A 146 -59.97 -19.09 5.84
C ASN A 146 -58.55 -19.57 5.55
N PHE A 147 -58.20 -20.77 6.00
CA PHE A 147 -56.88 -21.33 5.73
C PHE A 147 -56.64 -21.55 4.23
N PHE A 148 -57.66 -21.94 3.47
CA PHE A 148 -57.56 -22.08 2.02
C PHE A 148 -57.27 -20.74 1.33
N LYS A 149 -57.94 -19.66 1.77
CA LYS A 149 -57.65 -18.29 1.32
C LYS A 149 -56.25 -17.83 1.72
N CYS A 150 -55.75 -18.21 2.90
CA CYS A 150 -54.36 -17.98 3.32
C CYS A 150 -53.37 -18.67 2.36
N ILE A 151 -53.64 -19.93 1.95
CA ILE A 151 -52.81 -20.66 0.97
C ILE A 151 -52.77 -19.94 -0.38
N GLN A 152 -53.93 -19.48 -0.86
CA GLN A 152 -54.02 -18.71 -2.11
C GLN A 152 -53.21 -17.42 -2.01
N LYS A 153 -53.36 -16.67 -0.92
CA LYS A 153 -52.64 -15.42 -0.70
C LYS A 153 -51.13 -15.62 -0.57
N ALA A 154 -50.70 -16.63 0.15
CA ALA A 154 -49.29 -16.99 0.28
C ALA A 154 -48.66 -17.32 -1.07
N THR A 155 -49.40 -18.05 -1.92
CA THR A 155 -48.92 -18.37 -3.27
C THR A 155 -48.88 -17.14 -4.18
N GLU A 156 -49.89 -16.26 -4.10
CA GLU A 156 -49.91 -14.99 -4.84
C GLU A 156 -48.68 -14.12 -4.51
N VAL A 157 -48.31 -14.03 -3.22
CA VAL A 157 -47.16 -13.25 -2.77
C VAL A 157 -45.84 -13.92 -3.16
N LEU A 158 -45.71 -15.24 -2.96
CA LEU A 158 -44.44 -15.94 -3.18
C LEU A 158 -44.13 -16.24 -4.65
N LEU A 159 -45.14 -16.31 -5.52
CA LEU A 159 -44.94 -16.59 -6.95
C LEU A 159 -44.63 -15.31 -7.75
N ASP A 160 -45.11 -14.15 -7.31
CA ASP A 160 -44.79 -12.86 -7.90
C ASP A 160 -43.39 -12.40 -7.44
N PRO A 161 -42.41 -12.24 -8.34
CA PRO A 161 -41.05 -11.86 -7.95
C PRO A 161 -40.96 -10.53 -7.20
N VAL A 162 -41.83 -9.57 -7.49
CA VAL A 162 -41.84 -8.25 -6.86
C VAL A 162 -42.42 -8.36 -5.45
N LYS A 163 -43.60 -8.99 -5.30
CA LYS A 163 -44.25 -9.16 -3.99
C LYS A 163 -43.42 -10.05 -3.08
N ARG A 164 -42.84 -11.14 -3.63
CA ARG A 164 -41.94 -12.01 -2.88
C ARG A 164 -40.75 -11.24 -2.35
N ARG A 165 -40.13 -10.39 -3.18
CA ARG A 165 -39.00 -9.56 -2.75
C ARG A 165 -39.39 -8.56 -1.66
N GLN A 166 -40.56 -7.93 -1.76
CA GLN A 166 -41.08 -7.03 -0.72
C GLN A 166 -41.32 -7.77 0.61
N PHE A 167 -41.82 -9.00 0.56
CA PHE A 167 -42.00 -9.86 1.73
C PHE A 167 -40.65 -10.31 2.31
N ASP A 168 -39.74 -10.83 1.47
CA ASP A 168 -38.42 -11.30 1.87
C ASP A 168 -37.56 -10.19 2.50
N SER A 169 -37.80 -8.92 2.16
CA SER A 169 -37.11 -7.78 2.79
C SER A 169 -37.51 -7.51 4.24
N VAL A 170 -38.59 -8.10 4.73
CA VAL A 170 -39.10 -7.92 6.10
C VAL A 170 -39.33 -9.26 6.80
N ASP A 171 -38.80 -10.36 6.26
CA ASP A 171 -38.89 -11.70 6.86
C ASP A 171 -37.94 -11.81 8.06
N GLU A 172 -38.46 -11.45 9.24
CA GLU A 172 -37.75 -11.49 10.52
C GLU A 172 -37.31 -12.90 10.91
N LYS A 173 -38.08 -13.95 10.56
CA LYS A 173 -37.76 -15.35 10.90
C LYS A 173 -36.52 -15.87 10.16
N ALA A 174 -36.09 -15.16 9.14
CA ALA A 174 -34.87 -15.44 8.40
C ALA A 174 -33.64 -14.66 8.91
N ASP A 175 -33.87 -13.66 9.76
CA ASP A 175 -32.79 -12.90 10.36
C ASP A 175 -32.08 -13.72 11.46
N VAL A 176 -30.80 -13.44 11.63
CA VAL A 176 -29.97 -14.09 12.66
C VAL A 176 -29.57 -13.00 13.65
N ASP A 177 -30.05 -13.13 14.88
CA ASP A 177 -29.75 -12.18 15.94
C ASP A 177 -28.25 -12.10 16.23
N PRO A 178 -27.73 -10.90 16.58
CA PRO A 178 -26.35 -10.75 16.98
C PRO A 178 -26.05 -11.57 18.25
N PRO A 179 -24.86 -12.18 18.34
CA PRO A 179 -24.53 -13.03 19.49
C PRO A 179 -24.47 -12.23 20.78
N THR A 180 -25.10 -12.76 21.82
CA THR A 180 -25.05 -12.18 23.17
C THR A 180 -23.65 -12.31 23.77
N LYS A 181 -23.30 -11.43 24.71
CA LYS A 181 -22.03 -11.50 25.45
C LYS A 181 -21.78 -12.87 26.10
N LYS A 182 -22.84 -13.54 26.57
CA LYS A 182 -22.77 -14.89 27.15
C LYS A 182 -22.42 -15.96 26.11
N GLN A 183 -22.91 -15.83 24.88
CA GLN A 183 -22.55 -16.74 23.77
C GLN A 183 -21.10 -16.50 23.33
N LEU A 184 -20.67 -15.25 23.23
CA LEU A 184 -19.29 -14.89 22.87
C LEU A 184 -18.28 -15.40 23.91
N ALA A 185 -18.64 -15.40 25.20
CA ALA A 185 -17.79 -15.95 26.26
C ALA A 185 -17.56 -17.46 26.15
N LYS A 186 -18.42 -18.19 25.40
CA LYS A 186 -18.25 -19.63 25.11
C LYS A 186 -17.37 -19.88 23.87
N GLY A 187 -16.78 -18.83 23.29
CA GLY A 187 -15.97 -18.89 22.08
C GLY A 187 -16.79 -18.77 20.79
N ASN A 188 -16.20 -19.19 19.66
CA ASN A 188 -16.82 -19.18 18.33
C ASN A 188 -17.19 -17.79 17.77
N PHE A 189 -16.48 -16.73 18.17
CA PHE A 189 -16.72 -15.36 17.71
C PHE A 189 -16.93 -15.27 16.19
N TYR A 190 -16.00 -15.83 15.40
CA TYR A 190 -16.03 -15.77 13.94
C TYR A 190 -17.21 -16.52 13.32
N LYS A 191 -17.57 -17.68 13.87
CA LYS A 191 -18.71 -18.46 13.37
C LYS A 191 -20.03 -17.76 13.68
N LEU A 192 -20.18 -17.22 14.89
CA LEU A 192 -21.41 -16.56 15.33
C LEU A 192 -21.65 -15.27 14.53
N TRP A 193 -20.67 -14.37 14.46
CA TRP A 193 -20.76 -13.16 13.66
C TRP A 193 -20.82 -13.45 12.16
N GLY A 194 -20.07 -14.44 11.68
CA GLY A 194 -20.12 -14.87 10.29
C GLY A 194 -21.52 -15.31 9.85
N ASN A 195 -22.28 -15.99 10.70
CA ASN A 195 -23.67 -16.35 10.42
C ASN A 195 -24.59 -15.13 10.33
N VAL A 196 -24.40 -14.14 11.21
CA VAL A 196 -25.15 -12.88 11.19
C VAL A 196 -24.91 -12.15 9.87
N PHE A 197 -23.66 -11.88 9.52
CA PHE A 197 -23.31 -11.19 8.27
C PHE A 197 -23.68 -12.00 7.03
N LYS A 198 -23.64 -13.34 7.10
CA LYS A 198 -24.15 -14.19 6.02
C LYS A 198 -25.66 -14.03 5.83
N SER A 199 -26.45 -13.95 6.91
CA SER A 199 -27.87 -13.65 6.78
C SER A 199 -28.09 -12.26 6.19
N GLU A 200 -27.40 -11.24 6.69
CA GLU A 200 -27.51 -9.86 6.20
C GLU A 200 -27.05 -9.71 4.73
N SER A 201 -26.10 -10.54 4.28
CA SER A 201 -25.53 -10.45 2.93
C SER A 201 -26.56 -10.66 1.82
N ARG A 202 -27.66 -11.35 2.14
CA ARG A 202 -28.78 -11.58 1.21
C ARG A 202 -29.40 -10.27 0.72
N PHE A 203 -29.25 -9.20 1.49
CA PHE A 203 -29.80 -7.89 1.20
C PHE A 203 -28.85 -6.98 0.39
N SER A 204 -27.63 -7.41 0.09
CA SER A 204 -26.69 -6.54 -0.62
C SER A 204 -27.05 -6.38 -2.10
N THR A 205 -26.97 -5.14 -2.60
CA THR A 205 -26.99 -4.84 -4.04
C THR A 205 -25.66 -5.14 -4.72
N ILE A 206 -24.56 -5.21 -3.96
CA ILE A 206 -23.20 -5.35 -4.47
C ILE A 206 -22.71 -6.77 -4.23
N GLN A 207 -22.19 -7.43 -5.27
CA GLN A 207 -21.68 -8.79 -5.22
C GLN A 207 -20.30 -8.85 -5.91
N PRO A 208 -19.35 -9.68 -5.44
CA PRO A 208 -19.49 -10.60 -4.30
C PRO A 208 -19.40 -9.89 -2.94
N VAL A 209 -20.16 -10.39 -1.95
CA VAL A 209 -20.05 -9.92 -0.56
C VAL A 209 -18.82 -10.55 0.11
N PRO A 210 -17.90 -9.74 0.69
CA PRO A 210 -16.76 -10.25 1.43
C PRO A 210 -17.18 -11.11 2.63
N THR A 211 -16.49 -12.23 2.84
CA THR A 211 -16.75 -13.11 3.98
C THR A 211 -16.11 -12.58 5.25
N PHE A 212 -16.71 -12.87 6.42
CA PHE A 212 -16.16 -12.43 7.71
C PHE A 212 -14.77 -13.01 8.04
N GLY A 213 -14.43 -14.15 7.44
CA GLY A 213 -13.15 -14.82 7.64
C GLY A 213 -13.03 -15.52 9.00
N ASP A 214 -11.79 -15.72 9.42
CA ASP A 214 -11.41 -16.37 10.67
C ASP A 214 -10.30 -15.57 11.39
N ASP A 215 -9.76 -16.10 12.49
CA ASP A 215 -8.65 -15.52 13.28
C ASP A 215 -7.39 -15.21 12.43
N LYS A 216 -7.14 -16.03 11.41
CA LYS A 216 -5.95 -15.96 10.57
C LYS A 216 -6.13 -15.07 9.35
N SER A 217 -7.33 -14.49 9.16
CA SER A 217 -7.55 -13.52 8.09
C SER A 217 -6.56 -12.37 8.16
N THR A 218 -6.06 -12.00 6.99
CA THR A 218 -5.09 -10.93 6.81
C THR A 218 -5.72 -9.57 7.12
N LYS A 219 -4.87 -8.58 7.37
CA LYS A 219 -5.33 -7.22 7.62
C LYS A 219 -6.17 -6.68 6.46
N ASP A 220 -5.74 -6.92 5.23
CA ASP A 220 -6.40 -6.41 4.04
C ASP A 220 -7.79 -7.04 3.85
N GLU A 221 -7.94 -8.36 4.07
CA GLU A 221 -9.24 -9.04 4.03
C GLU A 221 -10.21 -8.50 5.10
N VAL A 222 -9.69 -8.24 6.32
CA VAL A 222 -10.50 -7.68 7.41
C VAL A 222 -10.91 -6.24 7.08
N GLU A 223 -9.99 -5.42 6.56
CA GLU A 223 -10.30 -4.05 6.15
C GLU A 223 -11.30 -4.02 4.98
N GLU A 224 -11.16 -4.89 3.98
CA GLU A 224 -12.11 -5.03 2.88
C GLU A 224 -13.51 -5.38 3.40
N PHE A 225 -13.62 -6.36 4.31
CA PHE A 225 -14.87 -6.73 4.94
C PHE A 225 -15.53 -5.53 5.65
N TYR A 226 -14.83 -4.87 6.57
CA TYR A 226 -15.43 -3.77 7.32
C TYR A 226 -15.76 -2.57 6.43
N ASN A 227 -14.91 -2.26 5.44
CA ASN A 227 -15.18 -1.19 4.47
C ASN A 227 -16.43 -1.47 3.64
N PHE A 228 -16.61 -2.72 3.19
CA PHE A 228 -17.82 -3.13 2.48
C PHE A 228 -19.07 -2.93 3.34
N TRP A 229 -19.03 -3.38 4.60
CA TRP A 229 -20.20 -3.30 5.49
C TRP A 229 -20.50 -1.88 5.99
N TYR A 230 -19.50 -1.02 6.18
CA TYR A 230 -19.73 0.40 6.48
C TYR A 230 -20.35 1.16 5.30
N ASN A 231 -20.13 0.70 4.08
CA ASN A 231 -20.72 1.21 2.85
C ASN A 231 -21.84 0.29 2.29
N PHE A 232 -22.47 -0.50 3.16
CA PHE A 232 -23.43 -1.51 2.73
C PHE A 232 -24.65 -0.87 2.05
N GLU A 233 -24.90 -1.30 0.82
CA GLU A 233 -26.08 -0.92 0.07
C GLU A 233 -27.12 -2.05 0.11
N SER A 234 -28.22 -1.79 0.82
CA SER A 234 -29.32 -2.73 0.95
C SER A 234 -30.37 -2.52 -0.13
N TRP A 235 -30.78 -3.62 -0.78
CA TRP A 235 -31.96 -3.62 -1.64
C TRP A 235 -33.28 -3.69 -0.88
N ARG A 236 -33.27 -3.87 0.45
CA ARG A 236 -34.50 -3.98 1.26
C ARG A 236 -35.45 -2.83 0.98
N THR A 237 -36.71 -3.21 0.79
CA THR A 237 -37.85 -2.30 0.60
C THR A 237 -38.86 -2.55 1.70
N PHE A 238 -39.35 -1.52 2.38
CA PHE A 238 -40.31 -1.70 3.48
C PHE A 238 -41.76 -1.56 3.01
N GLU A 239 -42.01 -1.80 1.73
CA GLU A 239 -43.31 -1.61 1.06
C GLU A 239 -44.35 -2.63 1.48
N TYR A 240 -43.94 -3.87 1.80
CA TYR A 240 -44.85 -4.87 2.36
C TYR A 240 -45.51 -4.40 3.67
N LEU A 241 -44.85 -3.48 4.39
CA LEU A 241 -45.33 -2.90 5.64
C LEU A 241 -46.02 -1.54 5.45
N ASP A 242 -46.41 -1.17 4.24
CA ASP A 242 -47.27 -0.02 3.99
C ASP A 242 -48.65 -0.28 4.62
N GLU A 243 -49.08 0.62 5.51
CA GLU A 243 -50.35 0.48 6.25
C GLU A 243 -51.55 0.66 5.31
N ASP A 244 -51.51 1.74 4.53
CA ASP A 244 -52.63 2.19 3.69
C ASP A 244 -52.35 1.82 2.23
N VAL A 245 -53.18 0.97 1.62
CA VAL A 245 -53.12 0.73 0.17
C VAL A 245 -54.11 1.69 -0.49
N PRO A 246 -53.68 2.62 -1.36
CA PRO A 246 -54.60 3.54 -2.00
C PRO A 246 -55.69 2.78 -2.75
N ASP A 247 -56.96 3.05 -2.44
CA ASP A 247 -58.09 2.49 -3.17
C ASP A 247 -58.16 3.14 -4.57
N ASP A 248 -58.43 2.35 -5.59
CA ASP A 248 -58.59 2.85 -6.96
C ASP A 248 -59.78 3.79 -7.11
N ASN A 249 -60.72 3.79 -6.15
CA ASN A 249 -61.89 4.67 -6.12
C ASN A 249 -61.66 5.99 -5.35
N GLU A 250 -60.47 6.23 -4.79
CA GLU A 250 -60.13 7.47 -4.06
C GLU A 250 -59.80 8.66 -5.00
N ASN A 251 -60.05 9.89 -4.54
CA ASN A 251 -59.66 11.08 -5.28
C ASN A 251 -58.12 11.17 -5.39
N ARG A 252 -57.59 11.67 -6.50
CA ARG A 252 -56.15 11.78 -6.80
C ARG A 252 -55.33 12.40 -5.67
N ASP A 253 -55.87 13.41 -4.99
CA ASP A 253 -55.19 14.06 -3.87
C ASP A 253 -55.10 13.17 -2.63
N GLN A 254 -56.10 12.33 -2.37
CA GLN A 254 -56.09 11.33 -1.31
C GLN A 254 -55.05 10.25 -1.61
N LYS A 255 -55.06 9.71 -2.84
CA LYS A 255 -54.03 8.75 -3.30
C LYS A 255 -52.61 9.30 -3.12
N ARG A 256 -52.36 10.54 -3.54
CA ARG A 256 -51.06 11.20 -3.36
C ARG A 256 -50.69 11.41 -1.89
N HIS A 257 -51.67 11.72 -1.03
CA HIS A 257 -51.45 11.87 0.39
C HIS A 257 -51.02 10.54 1.04
N THR A 258 -51.73 9.46 0.72
CA THR A 258 -51.47 8.08 1.18
C THR A 258 -50.09 7.60 0.72
N GLU A 259 -49.77 7.75 -0.56
CA GLU A 259 -48.45 7.41 -1.11
C GLU A 259 -47.31 8.17 -0.41
N ARG A 260 -47.53 9.46 -0.09
CA ARG A 260 -46.55 10.27 0.66
C ARG A 260 -46.39 9.78 2.10
N LYS A 261 -47.47 9.40 2.78
CA LYS A 261 -47.44 8.82 4.14
C LYS A 261 -46.62 7.52 4.14
N ASN A 262 -46.90 6.62 3.21
CA ASN A 262 -46.18 5.36 3.05
C ASN A 262 -44.71 5.59 2.70
N ALA A 263 -44.41 6.48 1.75
CA ALA A 263 -43.03 6.81 1.38
C ALA A 263 -42.21 7.32 2.59
N ASN A 264 -42.81 8.16 3.43
CA ASN A 264 -42.18 8.62 4.66
C ASN A 264 -41.97 7.49 5.67
N ALA A 265 -42.94 6.59 5.84
CA ALA A 265 -42.82 5.41 6.70
C ALA A 265 -41.70 4.47 6.23
N ARG A 266 -41.62 4.18 4.93
CA ARG A 266 -40.54 3.38 4.33
C ARG A 266 -39.17 4.03 4.52
N LYS A 267 -39.08 5.36 4.35
CA LYS A 267 -37.84 6.11 4.57
C LYS A 267 -37.39 6.01 6.03
N LYS A 268 -38.32 6.10 6.99
CA LYS A 268 -38.04 5.92 8.41
C LYS A 268 -37.51 4.51 8.70
N LYS A 269 -38.19 3.46 8.24
CA LYS A 269 -37.76 2.06 8.41
C LYS A 269 -36.40 1.78 7.77
N LYS A 270 -36.12 2.35 6.60
CA LYS A 270 -34.80 2.25 5.96
C LYS A 270 -33.70 2.96 6.77
N ALA A 271 -34.00 4.10 7.37
CA ALA A 271 -33.06 4.76 8.27
C ALA A 271 -32.81 3.93 9.55
N GLU A 272 -33.85 3.32 10.12
CA GLU A 272 -33.76 2.43 11.28
C GLU A 272 -32.94 1.16 10.97
N ASP A 273 -33.17 0.50 9.83
CA ASP A 273 -32.37 -0.66 9.40
C ASP A 273 -30.89 -0.31 9.17
N ASN A 274 -30.63 0.84 8.53
CA ASN A 274 -29.26 1.31 8.36
C ASN A 274 -28.58 1.62 9.71
N ALA A 275 -29.31 2.17 10.68
CA ALA A 275 -28.80 2.42 12.02
C ALA A 275 -28.55 1.12 12.78
N ARG A 276 -29.45 0.13 12.65
CA ARG A 276 -29.33 -1.22 13.21
C ARG A 276 -28.08 -1.92 12.68
N LEU A 277 -27.85 -1.89 11.36
CA LEU A 277 -26.69 -2.52 10.73
C LEU A 277 -25.37 -1.86 11.16
N ARG A 278 -25.35 -0.52 11.28
CA ARG A 278 -24.18 0.21 11.82
C ARG A 278 -23.87 -0.21 13.25
N LYS A 279 -24.89 -0.24 14.12
CA LYS A 279 -24.72 -0.69 15.51
C LYS A 279 -24.18 -2.13 15.57
N LEU A 280 -24.72 -3.02 14.74
CA LEU A 280 -24.27 -4.41 14.62
C LEU A 280 -22.78 -4.48 14.25
N LEU A 281 -22.35 -3.67 13.28
CA LEU A 281 -20.96 -3.60 12.83
C LEU A 281 -20.02 -3.03 13.90
N ASP A 282 -20.46 -2.01 14.63
CA ASP A 282 -19.71 -1.40 15.73
C ASP A 282 -19.56 -2.37 16.91
N ASP A 283 -20.63 -3.09 17.28
CA ASP A 283 -20.60 -4.13 18.31
C ASP A 283 -19.66 -5.28 17.91
N CYS A 284 -19.67 -5.68 16.64
CA CYS A 284 -18.76 -6.68 16.11
C CYS A 284 -17.30 -6.21 16.15
N SER A 285 -17.00 -5.01 15.62
CA SER A 285 -15.63 -4.48 15.53
C SER A 285 -15.00 -4.22 16.90
N ALA A 286 -15.81 -3.83 17.90
CA ALA A 286 -15.35 -3.70 19.29
C ALA A 286 -14.94 -5.05 19.89
N GLY A 287 -15.62 -6.13 19.48
CA GLY A 287 -15.33 -7.49 19.89
C GLY A 287 -14.12 -8.12 19.18
N ASP A 288 -13.86 -7.74 17.94
CA ASP A 288 -12.89 -8.41 17.05
C ASP A 288 -11.43 -8.32 17.53
N GLU A 289 -10.81 -9.47 17.76
CA GLU A 289 -9.43 -9.58 18.24
C GLU A 289 -8.40 -9.24 17.16
N ARG A 290 -8.73 -9.43 15.88
CA ARG A 290 -7.85 -9.12 14.74
C ARG A 290 -7.63 -7.62 14.64
N ILE A 291 -8.71 -6.84 14.76
CA ILE A 291 -8.63 -5.37 14.79
C ILE A 291 -7.75 -4.90 15.96
N LYS A 292 -7.91 -5.50 17.14
CA LYS A 292 -7.07 -5.19 18.31
C LYS A 292 -5.61 -5.49 18.04
N ARG A 293 -5.30 -6.66 17.47
CA ARG A 293 -3.95 -7.07 17.06
C ARG A 293 -3.35 -6.07 16.07
N PHE A 294 -4.05 -5.74 14.99
CA PHE A 294 -3.56 -4.80 13.98
C PHE A 294 -3.32 -3.39 14.56
N ARG A 295 -4.19 -2.93 15.47
CA ARG A 295 -4.00 -1.65 16.16
C ARG A 295 -2.78 -1.67 17.07
N GLN A 296 -2.55 -2.76 17.80
CA GLN A 296 -1.37 -2.94 18.65
C GLN A 296 -0.09 -2.98 17.83
N GLU A 297 -0.07 -3.76 16.75
CA GLU A 297 1.06 -3.84 15.81
C GLU A 297 1.37 -2.48 15.18
N ALA A 298 0.34 -1.76 14.72
CA ALA A 298 0.52 -0.42 14.15
C ALA A 298 1.08 0.57 15.17
N ASN A 299 0.61 0.53 16.42
CA ASN A 299 1.14 1.37 17.49
C ASN A 299 2.58 0.99 17.86
N ALA A 300 2.88 -0.31 17.93
CA ALA A 300 4.23 -0.80 18.19
C ALA A 300 5.20 -0.39 17.07
N ALA A 301 4.80 -0.51 15.80
CA ALA A 301 5.59 -0.08 14.66
C ALA A 301 5.83 1.44 14.66
N LYS A 302 4.81 2.25 14.98
CA LYS A 302 4.95 3.71 15.14
C LYS A 302 5.89 4.06 16.29
N ASN A 303 5.76 3.40 17.44
CA ASN A 303 6.64 3.63 18.59
C ASN A 303 8.08 3.22 18.29
N LYS A 304 8.29 2.06 17.66
CA LYS A 304 9.61 1.61 17.21
C LYS A 304 10.24 2.62 16.25
N LYS A 305 9.51 3.08 15.24
CA LYS A 305 9.99 4.12 14.31
C LYS A 305 10.35 5.43 15.02
N ARG A 306 9.58 5.83 16.04
CA ARG A 306 9.88 7.02 16.86
C ARG A 306 11.17 6.81 17.66
N LEU A 307 11.31 5.68 18.35
CA LEU A 307 12.50 5.35 19.14
C LEU A 307 13.75 5.23 18.27
N ASP A 308 13.65 4.60 17.09
CA ASP A 308 14.75 4.49 16.13
C ASP A 308 15.18 5.87 15.61
N LYS A 309 14.21 6.77 15.35
CA LYS A 309 14.49 8.16 14.97
C LYS A 309 15.17 8.93 16.10
N GLU A 310 14.66 8.83 17.33
CA GLU A 310 15.27 9.48 18.50
C GLU A 310 16.69 8.96 18.79
N ALA A 311 16.93 7.65 18.62
CA ALA A 311 18.25 7.05 18.77
C ALA A 311 19.21 7.51 17.68
N ALA A 312 18.75 7.60 16.42
CA ALA A 312 19.54 8.12 15.32
C ALA A 312 19.90 9.61 15.53
N GLU A 313 18.95 10.41 16.03
CA GLU A 313 19.19 11.82 16.35
C GLU A 313 20.18 11.99 17.51
N LYS A 314 20.01 11.22 18.61
CA LYS A 314 20.98 11.20 19.72
C LYS A 314 22.38 10.80 19.26
N LYS A 315 22.49 9.77 18.42
CA LYS A 315 23.77 9.33 17.87
C LYS A 315 24.38 10.41 16.97
N ALA A 316 23.59 11.09 16.13
CA ALA A 316 24.08 12.18 15.29
C ALA A 316 24.56 13.38 16.12
N VAL A 317 23.87 13.72 17.21
CA VAL A 317 24.29 14.78 18.13
C VAL A 317 25.59 14.42 18.85
N GLU A 318 25.70 13.18 19.35
CA GLU A 318 26.94 12.68 19.97
C GLU A 318 28.10 12.64 18.97
N ASP A 319 27.90 12.10 17.76
CA ASP A 319 28.91 12.05 16.71
C ASP A 319 29.35 13.47 16.29
N ALA A 320 28.42 14.42 16.22
CA ALA A 320 28.74 15.83 15.95
C ALA A 320 29.52 16.49 17.09
N ARG A 321 29.18 16.19 18.35
CA ARG A 321 29.93 16.66 19.53
C ARG A 321 31.35 16.09 19.53
N LEU A 322 31.50 14.78 19.34
CA LEU A 322 32.79 14.11 19.28
C LEU A 322 33.65 14.66 18.13
N LYS A 323 33.05 14.91 16.96
CA LYS A 323 33.75 15.53 15.84
C LYS A 323 34.20 16.95 16.17
N LYS A 324 33.35 17.76 16.78
CA LYS A 324 33.70 19.13 17.20
C LYS A 324 34.80 19.15 18.26
N GLU A 325 34.74 18.26 19.25
CA GLU A 325 35.79 18.11 20.27
C GLU A 325 37.12 17.63 19.66
N ALA A 326 37.08 16.72 18.68
CA ALA A 326 38.27 16.27 17.95
C ALA A 326 38.87 17.38 17.09
N GLU A 327 38.05 18.16 16.38
CA GLU A 327 38.50 19.33 15.62
C GLU A 327 39.08 20.41 16.52
N GLU A 328 38.47 20.68 17.69
CA GLU A 328 38.99 21.65 18.65
C GLU A 328 40.32 21.19 19.28
N LYS A 329 40.45 19.90 19.63
CA LYS A 329 41.73 19.34 20.09
C LYS A 329 42.80 19.42 19.02
N ALA A 330 42.49 19.03 17.79
CA ALA A 330 43.43 19.12 16.67
C ALA A 330 43.84 20.57 16.38
N ALA A 331 42.92 21.53 16.48
CA ALA A 331 43.21 22.95 16.33
C ALA A 331 44.13 23.48 17.44
N LYS A 332 43.88 23.11 18.71
CA LYS A 332 44.75 23.47 19.85
C LYS A 332 46.16 22.87 19.70
N GLU A 333 46.26 21.60 19.36
CA GLU A 333 47.55 20.92 19.11
C GLU A 333 48.31 21.56 17.94
N ALA A 334 47.61 21.93 16.85
CA ALA A 334 48.21 22.61 15.72
C ALA A 334 48.68 24.04 16.08
N GLU A 335 47.91 24.79 16.87
CA GLU A 335 48.30 26.12 17.34
C GLU A 335 49.53 26.05 18.26
N GLU A 336 49.56 25.08 19.18
CA GLU A 336 50.67 24.89 20.10
C GLU A 336 51.94 24.47 19.37
N LYS A 337 51.83 23.55 18.41
CA LYS A 337 52.94 23.19 17.52
C LYS A 337 53.44 24.40 16.72
N ALA A 338 52.53 25.21 16.16
CA ALA A 338 52.90 26.42 15.42
C ALA A 338 53.59 27.48 16.31
N LYS A 339 53.21 27.59 17.59
CA LYS A 339 53.91 28.45 18.57
C LYS A 339 55.31 27.93 18.84
N GLN A 340 55.47 26.63 19.08
CA GLN A 340 56.77 26.00 19.30
C GLN A 340 57.70 26.19 18.08
N ASP A 341 57.19 25.97 16.86
CA ASP A 341 57.96 26.15 15.62
C ASP A 341 58.38 27.62 15.41
N ARG A 342 57.50 28.58 15.72
CA ARG A 342 57.83 30.03 15.66
C ARG A 342 58.90 30.42 16.67
N GLU A 343 58.83 29.90 17.89
CA GLU A 343 59.81 30.17 18.93
C GLU A 343 61.17 29.55 18.59
N ALA A 344 61.17 28.30 18.11
CA ALA A 344 62.38 27.63 17.61
C ALA A 344 63.00 28.39 16.45
N SER A 345 62.20 28.87 15.49
CA SER A 345 62.67 29.68 14.36
C SER A 345 63.25 31.02 14.80
N LYS A 346 62.66 31.70 15.80
CA LYS A 346 63.23 32.93 16.38
C LYS A 346 64.58 32.66 17.04
N LYS A 347 64.68 31.62 17.88
CA LYS A 347 65.95 31.22 18.53
C LYS A 347 67.04 30.89 17.50
N ALA A 348 66.69 30.17 16.43
CA ALA A 348 67.62 29.86 15.34
C ALA A 348 68.10 31.11 14.60
N LYS A 349 67.20 32.07 14.30
CA LYS A 349 67.57 33.34 13.64
C LYS A 349 68.46 34.22 14.51
N GLU A 350 68.22 34.27 15.82
CA GLU A 350 69.08 35.02 16.75
C GLU A 350 70.46 34.39 16.90
N ALA A 351 70.54 33.06 17.01
CA ALA A 351 71.80 32.32 17.04
C ALA A 351 72.64 32.56 15.77
N ALA A 352 72.01 32.53 14.58
CA ALA A 352 72.67 32.80 13.31
C ALA A 352 73.21 34.24 13.20
N LYS A 353 72.44 35.24 13.66
CA LYS A 353 72.90 36.64 13.70
C LYS A 353 74.07 36.84 14.65
N SER A 354 74.05 36.17 15.80
CA SER A 354 75.15 36.22 16.79
C SER A 354 76.43 35.59 16.23
N ALA A 355 76.32 34.41 15.61
CA ALA A 355 77.43 33.72 14.95
C ALA A 355 78.06 34.57 13.83
N LEU A 356 77.24 35.17 12.97
CA LEU A 356 77.72 36.05 11.89
C LEU A 356 78.50 37.25 12.42
N LYS A 357 78.00 37.92 13.48
CA LYS A 357 78.71 39.04 14.11
C LYS A 357 80.06 38.61 14.68
N LYS A 358 80.13 37.42 15.31
CA LYS A 358 81.38 36.87 15.84
C LYS A 358 82.39 36.60 14.74
N ASN A 359 81.95 35.97 13.64
CA ASN A 359 82.83 35.65 12.51
C ASN A 359 83.34 36.91 11.79
N LYS A 360 82.49 37.91 11.54
CA LYS A 360 82.93 39.21 10.97
C LYS A 360 83.94 39.94 11.85
N ARG A 361 83.83 39.85 13.17
CA ARG A 361 84.81 40.40 14.12
C ARG A 361 86.14 39.63 14.05
N ALA A 362 86.10 38.31 13.95
CA ALA A 362 87.30 37.48 13.82
C ALA A 362 88.10 37.85 12.56
N LEU A 363 87.43 38.07 11.43
CA LEU A 363 88.08 38.53 10.20
C LEU A 363 88.83 39.86 10.38
N LYS A 364 88.20 40.87 10.99
CA LYS A 364 88.87 42.15 11.30
C LYS A 364 89.98 42.00 12.34
N GLY A 365 89.82 41.07 13.29
CA GLY A 365 90.84 40.74 14.29
C GLY A 365 92.11 40.18 13.66
N SER A 366 91.99 39.32 12.65
CA SER A 366 93.14 38.66 12.02
C SER A 366 94.15 39.64 11.42
N VAL A 367 93.69 40.70 10.73
CA VAL A 367 94.60 41.70 10.14
C VAL A 367 95.24 42.61 11.19
N LYS A 368 94.58 42.80 12.34
CA LYS A 368 95.16 43.49 13.49
C LYS A 368 96.25 42.63 14.16
N GLU A 369 96.02 41.32 14.28
CA GLU A 369 97.01 40.37 14.79
C GLU A 369 98.24 40.27 13.88
N ALA A 370 98.06 40.43 12.56
CA ALA A 370 99.14 40.54 11.59
C ALA A 370 99.79 41.93 11.51
N ASN A 371 99.50 42.84 12.46
CA ASN A 371 99.97 44.23 12.46
C ASN A 371 99.75 44.96 11.12
N TYR A 372 98.61 44.69 10.48
CA TYR A 372 98.23 45.27 9.18
C TYR A 372 99.29 45.06 8.08
N PHE A 373 100.07 43.97 8.21
CA PHE A 373 101.11 43.53 7.27
C PHE A 373 102.25 44.53 7.07
N VAL A 374 102.56 45.35 8.10
CA VAL A 374 103.71 46.27 8.08
C VAL A 374 104.72 45.99 9.20
N PRO A 375 106.03 46.22 8.96
CA PRO A 375 107.04 46.21 10.00
C PRO A 375 107.03 47.55 10.78
N GLY A 376 106.80 47.49 12.10
CA GLY A 376 106.75 48.69 12.96
C GLY A 376 105.33 49.21 13.22
N GLU A 377 105.17 50.47 13.62
CA GLU A 377 103.85 51.04 13.97
C GLU A 377 103.04 51.36 12.71
N ALA A 378 101.85 50.77 12.58
CA ALA A 378 100.99 50.98 11.43
C ALA A 378 100.36 52.39 11.44
N SER A 379 100.51 53.12 10.34
CA SER A 379 99.90 54.44 10.19
C SER A 379 98.36 54.34 10.13
N PRO A 380 97.61 55.37 10.57
CA PRO A 380 96.15 55.39 10.46
C PRO A 380 95.63 55.11 9.04
N ALA A 381 96.30 55.63 8.01
CA ALA A 381 95.94 55.39 6.62
C ALA A 381 96.14 53.92 6.19
N THR A 382 97.17 53.25 6.71
CA THR A 382 97.42 51.83 6.44
C THR A 382 96.36 50.95 7.10
N ILE A 383 95.98 51.26 8.34
CA ILE A 383 94.93 50.56 9.09
C ILE A 383 93.59 50.67 8.35
N ASP A 384 93.22 51.88 7.92
CA ASP A 384 91.96 52.12 7.21
C ASP A 384 91.92 51.41 5.86
N ASN A 385 93.02 51.40 5.09
CA ASN A 385 93.06 50.70 3.81
C ASN A 385 92.93 49.18 3.98
N VAL A 386 93.65 48.59 4.94
CA VAL A 386 93.58 47.13 5.21
C VAL A 386 92.21 46.72 5.76
N LEU A 387 91.64 47.49 6.68
CA LEU A 387 90.30 47.22 7.20
C LEU A 387 89.21 47.47 6.14
N GLY A 388 89.38 48.47 5.27
CA GLY A 388 88.50 48.74 4.14
C GLY A 388 88.48 47.58 3.15
N ASP A 389 89.63 46.98 2.86
CA ASP A 389 89.73 45.79 2.03
C ASP A 389 89.09 44.55 2.69
N VAL A 390 89.24 44.40 4.02
CA VAL A 390 88.55 43.35 4.79
C VAL A 390 87.04 43.53 4.72
N GLU A 391 86.56 44.77 4.85
CA GLU A 391 85.14 45.09 4.73
C GLU A 391 84.60 44.87 3.31
N LEU A 392 85.40 45.20 2.30
CA LEU A 392 85.08 44.93 0.91
C LEU A 392 84.91 43.43 0.68
N VAL A 393 85.87 42.61 1.13
CA VAL A 393 85.76 41.15 1.07
C VAL A 393 84.52 40.67 1.83
N GLN A 394 84.30 41.12 3.07
CA GLN A 394 83.10 40.78 3.87
C GLN A 394 81.78 41.13 3.19
N GLY A 395 81.76 42.14 2.31
CA GLY A 395 80.59 42.52 1.53
C GLY A 395 80.32 41.63 0.30
N LYS A 396 81.27 40.77 -0.07
CA LYS A 396 81.20 39.90 -1.26
C LYS A 396 80.99 38.42 -0.92
N ILE A 397 81.19 38.02 0.32
CA ILE A 397 80.99 36.64 0.78
C ILE A 397 79.72 36.46 1.60
N ASP A 398 79.07 35.30 1.46
CA ASP A 398 77.89 34.94 2.24
C ASP A 398 78.24 34.53 3.69
N THR A 399 77.24 34.22 4.50
CA THR A 399 77.45 33.93 5.93
C THR A 399 78.27 32.66 6.17
N ASP A 400 78.18 31.68 5.29
CA ASP A 400 78.89 30.41 5.40
C ASP A 400 80.33 30.57 4.93
N GLU A 401 80.54 31.33 3.84
CA GLU A 401 81.85 31.76 3.36
C GLU A 401 82.58 32.61 4.43
N ILE A 402 81.88 33.52 5.13
CA ILE A 402 82.43 34.30 6.25
C ILE A 402 82.83 33.39 7.42
N ALA A 403 82.01 32.38 7.75
CA ALA A 403 82.33 31.43 8.82
C ALA A 403 83.54 30.55 8.45
N ALA A 404 83.60 30.07 7.21
CA ALA A 404 84.71 29.28 6.70
C ALA A 404 86.02 30.07 6.71
N LEU A 405 86.00 31.32 6.25
CA LEU A 405 87.17 32.21 6.26
C LEU A 405 87.60 32.56 7.69
N ALA A 406 86.65 32.85 8.57
CA ALA A 406 86.93 33.12 9.98
C ALA A 406 87.58 31.90 10.67
N ASN A 407 87.12 30.68 10.36
CA ASN A 407 87.73 29.46 10.88
C ASN A 407 89.15 29.23 10.34
N LYS A 408 89.40 29.51 9.05
CA LYS A 408 90.74 29.40 8.46
C LYS A 408 91.74 30.38 9.08
N LEU A 409 91.28 31.58 9.44
CA LEU A 409 92.10 32.62 10.08
C LEU A 409 92.21 32.45 11.60
N ASN A 410 91.35 31.64 12.21
CA ASN A 410 91.29 31.49 13.65
C ASN A 410 92.55 30.81 14.19
N GLY A 411 93.25 31.49 15.11
CA GLY A 411 94.44 30.96 15.80
C GLY A 411 95.75 31.16 15.04
N LEU A 412 95.74 31.71 13.83
CA LEU A 412 96.96 32.13 13.14
C LEU A 412 97.57 33.36 13.81
N LYS A 413 98.90 33.40 13.94
CA LYS A 413 99.62 34.51 14.57
C LYS A 413 100.76 35.06 13.71
N VAL A 414 101.10 34.35 12.63
CA VAL A 414 102.17 34.74 11.71
C VAL A 414 101.55 35.60 10.62
N ALA A 415 102.08 36.82 10.45
CA ALA A 415 101.51 37.80 9.52
C ALA A 415 101.47 37.28 8.07
N ASP A 416 102.50 36.54 7.63
CA ASP A 416 102.56 35.98 6.27
C ASP A 416 101.53 34.86 6.04
N GLU A 417 101.24 34.03 7.06
CA GLU A 417 100.22 32.99 6.98
C GLU A 417 98.82 33.61 6.91
N ILE A 418 98.56 34.63 7.74
CA ILE A 418 97.31 35.40 7.70
C ILE A 418 97.14 36.07 6.33
N LYS A 419 98.22 36.65 5.79
CA LYS A 419 98.21 37.29 4.46
C LYS A 419 97.97 36.28 3.34
N SER A 420 98.54 35.09 3.44
CA SER A 420 98.32 34.02 2.46
C SER A 420 96.85 33.60 2.40
N VAL A 421 96.20 33.43 3.56
CA VAL A 421 94.77 33.07 3.62
C VAL A 421 93.88 34.18 3.04
N TRP A 422 94.19 35.45 3.31
CA TRP A 422 93.50 36.58 2.70
C TRP A 422 93.74 36.68 1.18
N SER A 423 94.98 36.48 0.72
CA SER A 423 95.34 36.51 -0.71
C SER A 423 94.66 35.38 -1.48
N GLU A 424 94.62 34.17 -0.93
CA GLU A 424 93.89 33.04 -1.53
C GLU A 424 92.39 33.32 -1.64
N GLU A 425 91.80 33.93 -0.61
CA GLU A 425 90.38 34.28 -0.63
C GLU A 425 90.08 35.41 -1.62
N VAL A 426 90.94 36.43 -1.71
CA VAL A 426 90.83 37.48 -2.73
C VAL A 426 90.95 36.89 -4.13
N LYS A 427 91.92 35.98 -4.38
CA LYS A 427 92.06 35.27 -5.65
C LYS A 427 90.84 34.42 -5.99
N ARG A 428 90.27 33.72 -5.00
CA ARG A 428 89.02 32.96 -5.16
C ARG A 428 87.86 33.87 -5.57
N LEU A 429 87.73 35.03 -4.93
CA LEU A 429 86.65 35.99 -5.20
C LEU A 429 86.81 36.69 -6.56
N VAL A 430 88.04 36.97 -6.97
CA VAL A 430 88.35 37.44 -8.33
C VAL A 430 88.01 36.37 -9.35
N GLY A 431 88.44 35.11 -9.14
CA GLY A 431 88.13 33.98 -10.02
C GLY A 431 86.64 33.67 -10.11
N ALA A 432 85.88 33.97 -9.05
CA ALA A 432 84.42 33.85 -9.02
C ALA A 432 83.69 35.10 -9.56
N GLY A 433 84.41 36.13 -10.02
CA GLY A 433 83.85 37.38 -10.55
C GLY A 433 83.18 38.29 -9.51
N LYS A 434 83.39 38.04 -8.21
CA LYS A 434 82.82 38.82 -7.10
C LYS A 434 83.67 40.05 -6.73
N LEU A 435 84.95 40.04 -7.08
CA LEU A 435 85.91 41.16 -7.00
C LEU A 435 86.58 41.37 -8.36
N LYS A 436 87.04 42.59 -8.65
CA LYS A 436 87.85 42.87 -9.84
C LYS A 436 89.34 42.73 -9.53
N ASP A 437 90.14 42.47 -10.56
CA ASP A 437 91.60 42.53 -10.43
C ASP A 437 92.04 43.91 -9.95
N GLY A 438 92.73 43.95 -8.81
CA GLY A 438 93.13 45.18 -8.15
C GLY A 438 92.11 45.74 -7.15
N ASP A 439 91.01 45.05 -6.85
CA ASP A 439 90.25 45.27 -5.62
C ASP A 439 90.96 44.57 -4.44
N ALA A 440 90.76 45.05 -3.21
CA ALA A 440 91.38 44.49 -2.01
C ALA A 440 92.92 44.44 -2.03
N LYS A 441 93.58 45.46 -2.62
CA LYS A 441 95.02 45.47 -2.95
C LYS A 441 95.94 45.24 -1.75
N THR A 442 95.53 45.62 -0.56
CA THR A 442 96.35 45.47 0.64
C THR A 442 96.30 44.05 1.21
N LEU A 443 95.29 43.26 0.82
CA LEU A 443 95.09 41.86 1.20
C LEU A 443 95.53 40.86 0.11
N ALA A 444 95.66 41.33 -1.13
CA ALA A 444 95.98 40.53 -2.33
C ALA A 444 97.42 40.01 -2.39
#